data_AF-A0A958JTZ9-F1
#
_entry.id   AF-A0A958JTZ9-F1
#
_cell.length_a   1.000
_cell.length_b   1.000
_cell.length_c   1.000
_cell.angle_alpha   90.00
_cell.angle_beta   90.00
_cell.angle_gamma   90.00
#
_symmetry.space_group_name_H-M   'P 1'
#
loop_
_entity.id
_entity.type
_entity.pdbx_description
1 polymer ?
#
loop_
_entity_poly.entity_id
_entity_poly.type
_entity_poly.pdbx_seq_one_letter_code
_entity_poly.pdbx_strand_id
1 'polypeptide(L)'
;LPRVRELAEAFDDHSQVAADWKHLKRYAKLERTIGLKDTIAYLTELRASGDPLDLKNADWIETVAFHPDSNVSLEAVMQFATTPAKFFARPGTALEDALSPSKYSRVEHLDLSAEELASAYRTGQLDELQSLPPMSRTFTLPSKFEDFESTREALEYALGSRAKGDGAAISVKKLYHKVKHLLPDGVDVMEYVAGEEIPVEIEQQIEETLFNSKIGLRGQPRKFRAMVHLASSPEGSIVGDDTACCMPFGSPKNTHYMLNPNCSFFTVQLERPEGGFRTIAQSVVEIDRETGVSFPILRSGMQDGWGLSEVLTEDLLSRGDNYFEADNIEMARNYAVEWRQHVALIYRSFAKAYVGKLKEIRPVVDTQMPIGQGYTDDSFDLDSRENTMVKVVPTSYTDNSGTESYVLDLQAQAAFSGSVEREFGGGRSWPDQFAPGVHDLTFQDVLQAGYINDLAFPHQSPYYNLYDLQNAIVASGYNNHLKGRPNLSLKHVNEEGKFTGYMLAYHGKLGADARRAAKLDQEQEVVFMSLIAGHPGHSDAGGPMLREFVRRYKAEYVDKGNPLPILSELREGTTYEFARRQLKRLARSIGADFEMVEIGTVRSGEEMCHRVLIVPAAEAERFRASASKMSP
;
A
#
# COMPACT_ATOMS: atom_id res chain seq x y z
N LEU A 1 30.67 -13.68 20.31
CA LEU A 1 29.44 -13.29 21.03
C LEU A 1 29.31 -14.11 22.31
N PRO A 2 29.45 -13.51 23.51
CA PRO A 2 29.26 -14.22 24.80
C PRO A 2 27.93 -14.96 24.90
N ARG A 3 26.85 -14.40 24.35
CA ARG A 3 25.52 -15.01 24.28
C ARG A 3 25.46 -16.32 23.46
N VAL A 4 26.29 -16.44 22.41
CA VAL A 4 26.39 -17.69 21.62
C VAL A 4 27.01 -18.80 22.46
N ARG A 5 28.05 -18.49 23.26
CA ARG A 5 28.66 -19.47 24.18
C ARG A 5 27.66 -19.89 25.25
N GLU A 6 26.98 -18.94 25.89
CA GLU A 6 25.94 -19.23 26.90
C GLU A 6 24.78 -20.07 26.36
N LEU A 7 24.34 -19.81 25.11
CA LEU A 7 23.27 -20.59 24.50
C LEU A 7 23.74 -21.99 24.08
N ALA A 8 24.99 -22.12 23.61
CA ALA A 8 25.60 -23.38 23.19
C ALA A 8 26.00 -24.30 24.35
N GLU A 9 26.36 -23.75 25.52
CA GLU A 9 26.75 -24.50 26.74
C GLU A 9 25.63 -25.43 27.28
N ALA A 10 24.41 -25.30 26.79
CA ALA A 10 23.29 -26.17 27.14
C ALA A 10 23.16 -27.41 26.23
N PHE A 11 24.04 -27.56 25.24
CA PHE A 11 24.03 -28.67 24.28
C PHE A 11 25.39 -29.36 24.31
N ASP A 12 25.45 -30.53 24.94
CA ASP A 12 26.62 -31.40 24.92
C ASP A 12 26.63 -32.31 23.67
N ASP A 13 25.44 -32.58 23.10
CA ASP A 13 25.29 -33.37 21.87
C ASP A 13 24.00 -32.98 21.09
N HIS A 14 23.97 -33.28 19.78
CA HIS A 14 22.87 -32.94 18.88
C HIS A 14 21.52 -33.58 19.27
N SER A 15 21.53 -34.73 19.96
CA SER A 15 20.33 -35.43 20.43
C SER A 15 19.54 -34.62 21.47
N GLN A 16 20.21 -33.70 22.18
CA GLN A 16 19.59 -32.84 23.19
C GLN A 16 18.74 -31.71 22.59
N VAL A 17 18.95 -31.36 21.31
CA VAL A 17 18.19 -30.29 20.64
C VAL A 17 16.69 -30.59 20.60
N ALA A 18 16.34 -31.85 20.35
CA ALA A 18 14.95 -32.31 20.28
C ALA A 18 14.45 -32.93 21.59
N ALA A 19 15.21 -32.83 22.69
CA ALA A 19 14.87 -33.50 23.94
C ALA A 19 13.64 -32.90 24.61
N ASP A 20 13.47 -31.58 24.55
CA ASP A 20 12.25 -30.90 25.01
C ASP A 20 12.07 -29.54 24.32
N TRP A 21 10.91 -28.91 24.55
CA TRP A 21 10.54 -27.62 24.00
C TRP A 21 11.47 -26.47 24.42
N LYS A 22 12.08 -26.55 25.61
CA LYS A 22 13.00 -25.53 26.14
C LYS A 22 14.34 -25.59 25.41
N HIS A 23 14.85 -26.79 25.15
CA HIS A 23 16.05 -27.04 24.37
C HIS A 23 15.83 -26.61 22.91
N LEU A 24 14.70 -26.96 22.30
CA LEU A 24 14.35 -26.51 20.94
C LEU A 24 14.30 -24.97 20.82
N LYS A 25 13.63 -24.30 21.76
CA LYS A 25 13.58 -22.83 21.83
C LYS A 25 14.96 -22.20 22.03
N ARG A 26 15.83 -22.84 22.81
CA ARG A 26 17.19 -22.35 23.07
C ARG A 26 18.09 -22.54 21.84
N TYR A 27 17.94 -23.65 21.12
CA TYR A 27 18.63 -23.91 19.86
C TYR A 27 18.20 -22.92 18.78
N ALA A 28 16.90 -22.66 18.62
CA ALA A 28 16.39 -21.64 17.70
C ALA A 28 16.97 -20.24 18.01
N LYS A 29 17.10 -19.88 19.30
CA LYS A 29 17.78 -18.64 19.71
C LYS A 29 19.27 -18.65 19.38
N LEU A 30 19.95 -19.78 19.53
CA LEU A 30 21.36 -19.93 19.19
C LEU A 30 21.58 -19.74 17.68
N GLU A 31 20.80 -20.46 16.85
CA GLU A 31 20.84 -20.36 15.38
C GLU A 31 20.58 -18.93 14.92
N ARG A 32 19.53 -18.28 15.45
CA ARG A 32 19.26 -16.87 15.18
C ARG A 32 20.44 -15.97 15.56
N THR A 33 21.02 -16.17 16.75
CA THR A 33 22.16 -15.35 17.21
C THR A 33 23.40 -15.52 16.34
N ILE A 34 23.62 -16.74 15.81
CA ILE A 34 24.69 -17.00 14.84
C ILE A 34 24.38 -16.31 13.51
N GLY A 35 23.14 -16.41 13.02
CA GLY A 35 22.69 -15.76 11.78
C GLY A 35 22.79 -14.24 11.80
N LEU A 36 22.71 -13.61 12.98
CA LEU A 36 22.89 -12.16 13.14
C LEU A 36 24.33 -11.68 12.90
N LYS A 37 25.34 -12.58 12.87
CA LYS A 37 26.74 -12.18 12.70
C LYS A 37 26.96 -11.40 11.40
N ASP A 38 26.41 -11.89 10.29
CA ASP A 38 26.59 -11.28 8.97
C ASP A 38 25.82 -9.96 8.89
N THR A 39 24.63 -9.90 9.50
CA THR A 39 23.87 -8.66 9.67
C THR A 39 24.64 -7.61 10.47
N ILE A 40 25.27 -7.98 11.60
CA ILE A 40 26.07 -7.05 12.41
C ILE A 40 27.26 -6.51 11.63
N ALA A 41 27.95 -7.37 10.87
CA ALA A 41 29.08 -6.94 10.03
C ALA A 41 28.61 -5.91 8.98
N TYR A 42 27.52 -6.21 8.28
CA TYR A 42 26.93 -5.30 7.30
C TYR A 42 26.47 -3.96 7.91
N LEU A 43 25.78 -4.01 9.06
CA LEU A 43 25.39 -2.80 9.79
C LEU A 43 26.59 -1.96 10.23
N THR A 44 27.70 -2.61 10.60
CA THR A 44 28.94 -1.91 10.97
C THR A 44 29.54 -1.19 9.77
N GLU A 45 29.53 -1.82 8.59
CA GLU A 45 30.00 -1.21 7.33
C GLU A 45 29.15 0.00 6.95
N LEU A 46 27.81 -0.12 6.97
CA LEU A 46 26.90 0.99 6.70
C LEU A 46 27.09 2.15 7.70
N ARG A 47 27.20 1.85 8.99
CA ARG A 47 27.42 2.89 10.01
C ARG A 47 28.81 3.55 9.90
N ALA A 48 29.81 2.84 9.38
CA ALA A 48 31.16 3.37 9.18
C ALA A 48 31.26 4.32 7.97
N SER A 49 30.36 4.23 6.99
CA SER A 49 30.37 5.16 5.83
C SER A 49 30.07 6.60 6.24
N GLY A 50 29.22 6.77 7.26
CA GLY A 50 28.75 8.07 7.73
C GLY A 50 27.75 8.75 6.78
N ASP A 51 27.36 8.08 5.69
CA ASP A 51 26.35 8.61 4.76
C ASP A 51 24.94 8.57 5.38
N PRO A 52 24.14 9.66 5.31
CA PRO A 52 22.81 9.69 5.91
C PRO A 52 21.84 8.62 5.39
N LEU A 53 21.93 8.21 4.12
CA LEU A 53 21.09 7.15 3.56
C LEU A 53 21.54 5.78 4.07
N ASP A 54 22.85 5.55 4.17
CA ASP A 54 23.38 4.32 4.76
C ASP A 54 22.99 4.17 6.24
N LEU A 55 23.00 5.27 7.00
CA LEU A 55 22.54 5.25 8.39
C LEU A 55 21.05 4.92 8.51
N LYS A 56 20.20 5.51 7.67
CA LYS A 56 18.77 5.15 7.62
C LYS A 56 18.56 3.69 7.21
N ASN A 57 19.31 3.22 6.21
CA ASN A 57 19.28 1.82 5.80
C ASN A 57 19.69 0.90 6.95
N ALA A 58 20.73 1.25 7.71
CA ALA A 58 21.19 0.50 8.87
C ALA A 58 20.11 0.45 9.96
N ASP A 59 19.49 1.58 10.30
CA ASP A 59 18.43 1.65 11.31
C ASP A 59 17.20 0.81 10.91
N TRP A 60 16.82 0.85 9.63
CA TRP A 60 15.73 0.02 9.10
C TRP A 60 16.05 -1.49 9.22
N ILE A 61 17.23 -1.90 8.75
CA ILE A 61 17.67 -3.31 8.78
C ILE A 61 17.80 -3.81 10.21
N GLU A 62 18.35 -2.99 11.11
CA GLU A 62 18.47 -3.32 12.52
C GLU A 62 17.10 -3.55 13.16
N THR A 63 16.14 -2.66 12.89
CA THR A 63 14.78 -2.78 13.43
C THR A 63 14.11 -4.09 13.00
N VAL A 64 14.24 -4.46 11.73
CA VAL A 64 13.63 -5.69 11.18
C VAL A 64 14.37 -6.94 11.65
N ALA A 65 15.71 -6.99 11.55
CA ALA A 65 16.49 -8.19 11.88
C ALA A 65 16.48 -8.51 13.39
N PHE A 66 16.52 -7.48 14.23
CA PHE A 66 16.58 -7.60 15.68
C PHE A 66 15.20 -7.47 16.34
N HIS A 67 14.12 -7.52 15.56
CA HIS A 67 12.77 -7.46 16.11
C HIS A 67 12.56 -8.56 17.18
N PRO A 68 12.21 -8.19 18.43
CA PRO A 68 12.32 -9.09 19.59
C PRO A 68 11.31 -10.25 19.56
N ASP A 69 10.23 -10.08 18.81
CA ASP A 69 9.06 -10.95 18.87
C ASP A 69 8.69 -11.59 17.53
N SER A 70 9.46 -11.27 16.49
CA SER A 70 9.16 -11.70 15.14
C SER A 70 10.15 -12.76 14.70
N ASN A 71 9.65 -13.83 14.08
CA ASN A 71 10.47 -14.87 13.44
C ASN A 71 10.86 -14.50 12.01
N VAL A 72 11.06 -13.20 11.74
CA VAL A 72 11.55 -12.70 10.45
C VAL A 72 12.77 -13.50 10.01
N SER A 73 12.73 -13.93 8.75
CA SER A 73 13.84 -14.60 8.09
C SER A 73 15.03 -13.65 7.93
N LEU A 74 16.11 -13.87 8.68
CA LEU A 74 17.34 -13.10 8.54
C LEU A 74 17.94 -13.21 7.13
N GLU A 75 17.78 -14.36 6.48
CA GLU A 75 18.13 -14.54 5.07
C GLU A 75 17.36 -13.56 4.18
N ALA A 76 16.05 -13.42 4.39
CA ALA A 76 15.22 -12.48 3.64
C ALA A 76 15.64 -11.03 3.87
N VAL A 77 15.95 -10.66 5.12
CA VAL A 77 16.45 -9.31 5.45
C VAL A 77 17.76 -9.02 4.72
N MET A 78 18.72 -9.95 4.80
CA MET A 78 20.01 -9.78 4.15
C MET A 78 19.88 -9.81 2.62
N GLN A 79 18.99 -10.61 2.06
CA GLN A 79 18.72 -10.64 0.63
C GLN A 79 18.10 -9.31 0.15
N PHE A 80 17.15 -8.74 0.89
CA PHE A 80 16.59 -7.42 0.58
C PHE A 80 17.63 -6.30 0.67
N ALA A 81 18.55 -6.40 1.63
CA ALA A 81 19.61 -5.41 1.82
C ALA A 81 20.71 -5.49 0.75
N THR A 82 21.16 -6.70 0.40
CA THR A 82 22.39 -6.91 -0.38
C THR A 82 22.17 -7.43 -1.79
N THR A 83 21.04 -8.10 -2.05
CA THR A 83 20.71 -8.69 -3.36
C THR A 83 19.21 -8.50 -3.70
N PRO A 84 18.73 -7.25 -3.73
CA PRO A 84 17.30 -6.94 -3.82
C PRO A 84 16.64 -7.52 -5.08
N ALA A 85 17.36 -7.58 -6.21
CA ALA A 85 16.87 -8.23 -7.42
C ALA A 85 16.45 -9.70 -7.19
N LYS A 86 17.19 -10.43 -6.34
CA LYS A 86 16.82 -11.80 -5.98
C LYS A 86 15.66 -11.83 -4.99
N PHE A 87 15.59 -10.88 -4.06
CA PHE A 87 14.47 -10.78 -3.10
C PHE A 87 13.15 -10.55 -3.82
N PHE A 88 13.11 -9.59 -4.76
CA PHE A 88 11.91 -9.29 -5.54
C PHE A 88 11.52 -10.41 -6.51
N ALA A 89 12.48 -11.20 -6.98
CA ALA A 89 12.25 -12.31 -7.91
C ALA A 89 11.94 -13.66 -7.23
N ARG A 90 11.56 -13.65 -5.94
CA ARG A 90 11.12 -14.87 -5.25
C ARG A 90 9.83 -15.39 -5.90
N PRO A 91 9.76 -16.70 -6.22
CA PRO A 91 8.64 -17.25 -6.97
C PRO A 91 7.35 -17.24 -6.15
N GLY A 92 6.24 -16.93 -6.81
CA GLY A 92 4.89 -17.01 -6.27
C GLY A 92 3.93 -17.78 -7.19
N THR A 93 2.65 -17.50 -7.04
CA THR A 93 1.63 -17.89 -8.04
C THR A 93 1.80 -17.08 -9.33
N ALA A 94 1.11 -17.48 -10.41
CA ALA A 94 1.18 -16.76 -11.69
C ALA A 94 0.79 -15.27 -11.57
N LEU A 95 -0.19 -14.94 -10.72
CA LEU A 95 -0.60 -13.56 -10.47
C LEU A 95 0.44 -12.80 -9.64
N GLU A 96 1.01 -13.45 -8.62
CA GLU A 96 2.10 -12.89 -7.81
C GLU A 96 3.35 -12.61 -8.64
N ASP A 97 3.70 -13.49 -9.59
CA ASP A 97 4.82 -13.29 -10.50
C ASP A 97 4.56 -12.18 -11.53
N ALA A 98 3.31 -12.00 -11.96
CA ALA A 98 2.93 -10.95 -12.92
C ALA A 98 3.00 -9.55 -12.31
N LEU A 99 2.63 -9.42 -11.03
CA LEU A 99 2.62 -8.17 -10.28
C LEU A 99 3.87 -7.95 -9.42
N SER A 100 4.79 -8.92 -9.41
CA SER A 100 6.04 -8.86 -8.65
C SER A 100 6.82 -7.55 -8.92
N PRO A 101 7.33 -6.87 -7.87
CA PRO A 101 8.20 -5.70 -8.04
C PRO A 101 9.49 -5.96 -8.83
N SER A 102 9.87 -7.22 -9.06
CA SER A 102 10.97 -7.57 -9.99
C SER A 102 10.71 -7.11 -11.43
N LYS A 103 9.44 -6.82 -11.77
CA LYS A 103 9.04 -6.24 -13.06
C LYS A 103 9.34 -4.76 -13.18
N TYR A 104 9.42 -4.02 -12.06
CA TYR A 104 9.64 -2.56 -12.09
C TYR A 104 11.01 -2.22 -12.69
N SER A 105 12.02 -3.03 -12.41
CA SER A 105 13.37 -2.88 -12.98
C SER A 105 13.53 -3.49 -14.38
N ARG A 106 12.44 -3.97 -14.98
CA ARG A 106 12.40 -4.59 -16.32
C ARG A 106 11.47 -3.86 -17.28
N VAL A 107 10.84 -2.77 -16.82
CA VAL A 107 10.07 -1.89 -17.70
C VAL A 107 11.00 -1.36 -18.79
N GLU A 108 10.57 -1.49 -20.04
CA GLU A 108 11.42 -1.19 -21.19
C GLU A 108 11.92 0.25 -21.14
N HIS A 109 13.22 0.44 -21.37
CA HIS A 109 13.88 1.75 -21.36
C HIS A 109 13.86 2.51 -20.03
N LEU A 110 13.23 1.99 -18.98
CA LEU A 110 13.27 2.59 -17.65
C LEU A 110 14.60 2.25 -16.96
N ASP A 111 15.25 3.24 -16.37
CA ASP A 111 16.54 3.11 -15.68
C ASP A 111 16.39 3.04 -14.16
N LEU A 112 15.44 2.23 -13.70
CA LEU A 112 15.20 1.93 -12.29
C LEU A 112 15.80 0.56 -11.94
N SER A 113 16.81 0.53 -11.08
CA SER A 113 17.38 -0.72 -10.57
C SER A 113 16.62 -1.26 -9.34
N ALA A 114 16.79 -2.56 -9.06
CA ALA A 114 16.24 -3.16 -7.84
C ALA A 114 16.91 -2.58 -6.58
N GLU A 115 18.18 -2.21 -6.68
CA GLU A 115 18.98 -1.59 -5.62
C GLU A 115 18.44 -0.19 -5.28
N GLU A 116 18.19 0.64 -6.29
CA GLU A 116 17.55 1.95 -6.10
C GLU A 116 16.17 1.81 -5.48
N LEU A 117 15.34 0.88 -5.98
CA LEU A 117 13.99 0.65 -5.45
C LEU A 117 14.00 0.21 -3.98
N ALA A 118 14.86 -0.75 -3.63
CA ALA A 118 14.95 -1.27 -2.27
C ALA A 118 15.53 -0.23 -1.30
N SER A 119 16.53 0.55 -1.72
CA SER A 119 17.07 1.65 -0.92
C SER A 119 16.04 2.77 -0.71
N ALA A 120 15.34 3.15 -1.77
CA ALA A 120 14.28 4.16 -1.73
C ALA A 120 13.16 3.79 -0.74
N TYR A 121 12.75 2.52 -0.73
CA TYR A 121 11.79 2.00 0.21
C TYR A 121 12.28 2.15 1.66
N ARG A 122 13.47 1.62 1.99
CA ARG A 122 14.00 1.64 3.37
C ARG A 122 14.30 3.05 3.91
N THR A 123 14.67 3.97 3.04
CA THR A 123 15.07 5.34 3.42
C THR A 123 13.91 6.32 3.50
N GLY A 124 12.68 5.87 3.15
CA GLY A 124 11.46 6.67 3.20
C GLY A 124 11.20 7.52 1.95
N GLN A 125 11.98 7.37 0.89
CA GLN A 125 11.78 8.17 -0.33
C GLN A 125 10.46 7.81 -1.03
N LEU A 126 9.95 6.58 -0.88
CA LEU A 126 8.67 6.19 -1.47
C LEU A 126 7.45 6.60 -0.65
N ASP A 127 7.64 7.05 0.61
CA ASP A 127 6.55 7.42 1.52
C ASP A 127 5.68 8.55 0.98
N GLU A 128 6.24 9.43 0.15
CA GLU A 128 5.46 10.49 -0.44
C GLU A 128 4.49 9.97 -1.50
N LEU A 129 4.78 8.83 -2.14
CA LEU A 129 3.99 8.30 -3.24
C LEU A 129 2.83 7.40 -2.77
N GLN A 130 2.80 7.02 -1.49
CA GLN A 130 1.70 6.21 -0.94
C GLN A 130 0.36 6.96 -1.02
N SER A 131 -0.71 6.24 -1.33
CA SER A 131 -2.06 6.78 -1.50
C SER A 131 -2.76 7.08 -0.17
N LEU A 132 -2.29 6.42 0.90
CA LEU A 132 -2.81 6.46 2.26
C LEU A 132 -1.77 7.11 3.20
N PRO A 133 -1.98 8.37 3.62
CA PRO A 133 -1.05 9.03 4.55
C PRO A 133 -0.97 8.32 5.91
N PRO A 134 0.19 8.36 6.60
CA PRO A 134 0.32 7.72 7.89
C PRO A 134 -0.47 8.47 8.97
N MET A 135 -1.08 7.73 9.90
CA MET A 135 -1.75 8.29 11.07
C MET A 135 -1.59 7.35 12.25
N SER A 136 -1.39 7.88 13.45
CA SER A 136 -1.34 7.09 14.68
C SER A 136 -2.17 7.71 15.80
N ARG A 137 -2.96 6.86 16.47
CA ARG A 137 -3.72 7.21 17.67
C ARG A 137 -3.49 6.21 18.77
N THR A 138 -3.49 6.72 19.99
CA THR A 138 -3.39 5.93 21.21
C THR A 138 -4.72 5.93 21.95
N PHE A 139 -5.14 4.75 22.40
CA PHE A 139 -6.36 4.50 23.15
C PHE A 139 -5.99 3.97 24.54
N THR A 140 -6.81 4.29 25.53
CA THR A 140 -6.71 3.70 26.87
C THR A 140 -8.07 3.11 27.19
N LEU A 141 -8.15 1.78 27.25
CA LEU A 141 -9.41 1.06 27.44
C LEU A 141 -9.31 0.18 28.69
N PRO A 142 -10.42 -0.04 29.43
CA PRO A 142 -10.43 -0.96 30.57
C PRO A 142 -10.12 -2.39 30.10
N SER A 143 -9.36 -3.15 30.89
CA SER A 143 -8.94 -4.51 30.51
C SER A 143 -10.07 -5.54 30.43
N LYS A 144 -11.22 -5.29 31.07
CA LYS A 144 -12.38 -6.20 31.11
C LYS A 144 -13.68 -5.40 31.26
N PHE A 145 -14.34 -5.11 30.15
CA PHE A 145 -15.76 -4.71 30.13
C PHE A 145 -16.62 -5.82 29.48
N GLU A 146 -15.99 -6.64 28.64
CA GLU A 146 -16.63 -7.62 27.73
C GLU A 146 -17.15 -8.91 28.37
N ASP A 147 -16.90 -9.12 29.68
CA ASP A 147 -17.48 -10.26 30.41
C ASP A 147 -18.94 -10.00 30.83
N PHE A 148 -19.48 -8.81 30.54
CA PHE A 148 -20.80 -8.36 30.99
C PHE A 148 -21.54 -7.63 29.86
N GLU A 149 -22.79 -8.02 29.61
CA GLU A 149 -23.72 -7.44 28.63
C GLU A 149 -24.24 -6.05 29.06
N SER A 150 -24.03 -5.65 30.32
CA SER A 150 -24.46 -4.33 30.82
C SER A 150 -23.70 -3.88 32.09
N THR A 151 -23.75 -2.57 32.39
CA THR A 151 -23.30 -1.98 33.67
C THR A 151 -23.97 -2.67 34.87
N ARG A 152 -25.22 -3.12 34.71
CA ARG A 152 -25.98 -3.83 35.73
C ARG A 152 -25.40 -5.21 36.02
N GLU A 153 -25.08 -5.97 34.99
CA GLU A 153 -24.48 -7.30 35.11
C GLU A 153 -23.07 -7.21 35.73
N ALA A 154 -22.29 -6.23 35.28
CA ALA A 154 -20.96 -5.97 35.83
C ALA A 154 -21.03 -5.55 37.31
N LEU A 155 -22.05 -4.78 37.69
CA LEU A 155 -22.33 -4.38 39.07
C LEU A 155 -22.81 -5.55 39.93
N GLU A 156 -23.66 -6.43 39.38
CA GLU A 156 -24.11 -7.66 40.05
C GLU A 156 -22.92 -8.55 40.38
N TYR A 157 -22.02 -8.78 39.41
CA TYR A 157 -20.79 -9.54 39.59
C TYR A 157 -19.85 -8.89 40.64
N ALA A 158 -19.70 -7.57 40.58
CA ALA A 158 -18.85 -6.83 41.51
C ALA A 158 -19.35 -6.90 42.96
N LEU A 159 -20.67 -6.92 43.16
CA LEU A 159 -21.31 -6.88 44.48
C LEU A 159 -21.60 -8.27 45.07
N GLY A 160 -21.88 -9.28 44.24
CA GLY A 160 -22.22 -10.64 44.67
C GLY A 160 -23.54 -10.74 45.43
N SER A 161 -23.74 -11.82 46.19
CA SER A 161 -24.98 -12.02 46.93
C SER A 161 -24.96 -11.31 48.29
N ARG A 162 -26.01 -10.53 48.59
CA ARG A 162 -26.16 -9.75 49.85
C ARG A 162 -26.02 -10.62 51.12
N ALA A 163 -26.23 -11.94 51.00
CA ALA A 163 -26.17 -12.89 52.10
C ALA A 163 -24.76 -13.40 52.45
N LYS A 164 -23.75 -13.22 51.58
CA LYS A 164 -22.41 -13.82 51.77
C LYS A 164 -21.22 -12.88 51.56
N GLY A 165 -21.40 -11.69 50.97
CA GLY A 165 -20.32 -10.70 50.83
C GLY A 165 -19.16 -11.20 49.94
N ASP A 166 -19.51 -11.94 48.90
CA ASP A 166 -18.62 -12.72 48.02
C ASP A 166 -18.38 -12.07 46.64
N GLY A 167 -18.77 -10.81 46.45
CA GLY A 167 -18.55 -10.07 45.20
C GLY A 167 -17.07 -9.87 44.83
N ALA A 168 -16.81 -9.71 43.53
CA ALA A 168 -15.46 -9.63 42.97
C ALA A 168 -14.73 -8.27 43.17
N ALA A 169 -15.43 -7.28 43.71
CA ALA A 169 -14.87 -5.95 43.93
C ALA A 169 -13.76 -5.94 45.02
N ILE A 170 -12.77 -5.06 44.83
CA ILE A 170 -11.71 -4.76 45.81
C ILE A 170 -12.31 -4.43 47.19
N SER A 171 -13.43 -3.70 47.20
CA SER A 171 -14.18 -3.42 48.43
C SER A 171 -15.68 -3.34 48.18
N VAL A 172 -16.33 -4.51 48.18
CA VAL A 172 -17.80 -4.68 48.00
C VAL A 172 -18.61 -3.67 48.81
N LYS A 173 -18.32 -3.52 50.13
CA LYS A 173 -19.06 -2.58 51.00
C LYS A 173 -18.92 -1.12 50.56
N LYS A 174 -17.72 -0.71 50.13
CA LYS A 174 -17.47 0.68 49.71
C LYS A 174 -18.04 0.95 48.33
N LEU A 175 -17.93 -0.02 47.41
CA LEU A 175 -18.56 0.03 46.09
C LEU A 175 -20.08 0.19 46.24
N TYR A 176 -20.72 -0.70 47.00
CA TYR A 176 -22.16 -0.64 47.27
C TYR A 176 -22.59 0.71 47.83
N HIS A 177 -21.88 1.22 48.86
CA HIS A 177 -22.24 2.49 49.48
C HIS A 177 -22.11 3.66 48.50
N LYS A 178 -21.08 3.65 47.64
CA LYS A 178 -20.85 4.73 46.69
C LYS A 178 -21.86 4.71 45.55
N VAL A 179 -22.18 3.53 45.02
CA VAL A 179 -23.25 3.36 44.02
C VAL A 179 -24.60 3.77 44.58
N LYS A 180 -24.91 3.40 45.83
CA LYS A 180 -26.15 3.83 46.49
C LYS A 180 -26.33 5.36 46.56
N HIS A 181 -25.23 6.12 46.72
CA HIS A 181 -25.29 7.58 46.75
C HIS A 181 -25.41 8.23 45.37
N LEU A 182 -25.16 7.48 44.30
CA LEU A 182 -25.33 7.95 42.93
C LEU A 182 -26.77 7.77 42.45
N LEU A 183 -27.50 6.78 42.97
CA LEU A 183 -28.85 6.47 42.55
C LEU A 183 -29.87 7.54 43.00
N PRO A 184 -30.92 7.80 42.19
CA PRO A 184 -32.02 8.68 42.58
C PRO A 184 -32.74 8.26 43.87
N ASP A 185 -33.33 9.23 44.57
CA ASP A 185 -34.14 8.97 45.76
C ASP A 185 -35.27 7.97 45.44
N GLY A 186 -35.24 6.81 46.11
CA GLY A 186 -36.25 5.77 45.97
C GLY A 186 -35.81 4.53 45.17
N VAL A 187 -34.62 4.53 44.55
CA VAL A 187 -34.06 3.37 43.84
C VAL A 187 -32.97 2.70 44.70
N ASP A 188 -33.15 1.44 45.10
CA ASP A 188 -32.07 0.64 45.72
C ASP A 188 -31.12 0.10 44.64
N VAL A 189 -29.87 -0.16 45.04
CA VAL A 189 -28.85 -0.76 44.16
C VAL A 189 -29.32 -2.08 43.56
N MET A 190 -30.08 -2.87 44.32
CA MET A 190 -30.62 -4.14 43.86
C MET A 190 -31.78 -3.97 42.87
N GLU A 191 -32.53 -2.87 42.95
CA GLU A 191 -33.62 -2.57 42.02
C GLU A 191 -33.04 -2.11 40.67
N TYR A 192 -31.98 -1.29 40.69
CA TYR A 192 -31.19 -0.97 39.49
C TYR A 192 -30.59 -2.21 38.83
N VAL A 193 -29.96 -3.10 39.61
CA VAL A 193 -29.43 -4.38 39.08
C VAL A 193 -30.55 -5.25 38.50
N ALA A 194 -31.74 -5.24 39.11
CA ALA A 194 -32.91 -5.98 38.63
C ALA A 194 -33.60 -5.38 37.39
N GLY A 195 -33.15 -4.22 36.92
CA GLY A 195 -33.59 -3.63 35.66
C GLY A 195 -34.24 -2.25 35.75
N GLU A 196 -34.29 -1.62 36.93
CA GLU A 196 -34.83 -0.26 37.08
C GLU A 196 -34.04 0.74 36.23
N GLU A 197 -34.72 1.54 35.41
CA GLU A 197 -34.10 2.53 34.54
C GLU A 197 -33.62 3.76 35.34
N ILE A 198 -32.46 4.27 34.97
CA ILE A 198 -31.86 5.47 35.56
C ILE A 198 -31.38 6.43 34.46
N PRO A 199 -31.22 7.72 34.77
CA PRO A 199 -30.59 8.66 33.85
C PRO A 199 -29.20 8.19 33.40
N VAL A 200 -28.89 8.37 32.12
CA VAL A 200 -27.63 7.96 31.48
C VAL A 200 -26.41 8.56 32.19
N GLU A 201 -26.52 9.80 32.68
CA GLU A 201 -25.45 10.49 33.40
C GLU A 201 -25.14 9.83 34.75
N ILE A 202 -26.12 9.18 35.38
CA ILE A 202 -25.94 8.42 36.62
C ILE A 202 -25.34 7.07 36.30
N GLU A 203 -25.78 6.42 35.22
CA GLU A 203 -25.22 5.15 34.76
C GLU A 203 -23.72 5.23 34.44
N GLN A 204 -23.28 6.32 33.79
CA GLN A 204 -21.85 6.59 33.56
C GLN A 204 -21.06 6.77 34.86
N GLN A 205 -21.62 7.45 35.87
CA GLN A 205 -20.96 7.61 37.18
C GLN A 205 -20.86 6.28 37.96
N ILE A 206 -21.84 5.40 37.76
CA ILE A 206 -21.81 4.03 38.30
C ILE A 206 -20.68 3.24 37.63
N GLU A 207 -20.54 3.33 36.31
CA GLU A 207 -19.45 2.68 35.56
C GLU A 207 -18.06 3.16 36.03
N GLU A 208 -17.85 4.47 36.16
CA GLU A 208 -16.60 5.03 36.72
C GLU A 208 -16.29 4.51 38.14
N THR A 209 -17.34 4.36 38.95
CA THR A 209 -17.24 3.83 40.31
C THR A 209 -16.93 2.34 40.31
N LEU A 210 -17.51 1.60 39.36
CA LEU A 210 -17.33 0.15 39.17
C LEU A 210 -15.87 -0.21 38.85
N PHE A 211 -15.16 0.65 38.12
CA PHE A 211 -13.74 0.45 37.78
C PHE A 211 -12.78 1.28 38.63
N ASN A 212 -13.26 1.83 39.75
CA ASN A 212 -12.40 2.58 40.65
C ASN A 212 -11.33 1.67 41.28
N SER A 213 -10.06 1.99 41.05
CA SER A 213 -8.89 1.20 41.47
C SER A 213 -8.75 0.93 42.98
N LYS A 214 -9.55 1.59 43.84
CA LYS A 214 -9.54 1.40 45.30
C LYS A 214 -10.74 0.62 45.84
N ILE A 215 -11.85 0.55 45.10
CA ILE A 215 -13.11 -0.01 45.61
C ILE A 215 -13.85 -0.93 44.63
N GLY A 216 -13.65 -0.76 43.33
CA GLY A 216 -14.33 -1.46 42.23
C GLY A 216 -13.66 -2.76 41.80
N LEU A 217 -13.87 -3.18 40.55
CA LEU A 217 -13.27 -4.36 39.94
C LEU A 217 -11.76 -4.19 39.70
N ARG A 218 -11.01 -5.30 39.76
CA ARG A 218 -9.59 -5.31 39.39
C ARG A 218 -9.43 -5.41 37.87
N GLY A 219 -9.17 -4.28 37.20
CA GLY A 219 -8.67 -4.23 35.84
C GLY A 219 -7.83 -2.98 35.65
N GLN A 220 -6.56 -3.12 35.26
CA GLN A 220 -5.76 -1.94 34.94
C GLN A 220 -6.08 -1.52 33.51
N PRO A 221 -6.35 -0.22 33.25
CA PRO A 221 -6.48 0.27 31.88
C PRO A 221 -5.27 -0.18 31.06
N ARG A 222 -5.54 -0.66 29.85
CA ARG A 222 -4.51 -1.03 28.88
C ARG A 222 -4.44 0.02 27.80
N LYS A 223 -3.21 0.33 27.39
CA LYS A 223 -2.93 1.27 26.33
C LYS A 223 -2.79 0.51 25.01
N PHE A 224 -3.46 1.03 23.99
CA PHE A 224 -3.38 0.51 22.63
C PHE A 224 -2.90 1.62 21.71
N ARG A 225 -2.26 1.24 20.61
CA ARG A 225 -1.88 2.13 19.52
C ARG A 225 -2.42 1.57 18.22
N ALA A 226 -3.18 2.35 17.48
CA ALA A 226 -3.60 2.03 16.13
C ALA A 226 -2.82 2.91 15.14
N MET A 227 -2.38 2.32 14.04
CA MET A 227 -1.52 3.03 13.09
C MET A 227 -1.71 2.57 11.65
N VAL A 228 -1.95 3.52 10.74
CA VAL A 228 -1.64 3.35 9.31
C VAL A 228 -0.17 3.72 9.14
N HIS A 229 0.62 2.75 8.72
CA HIS A 229 2.07 2.86 8.62
C HIS A 229 2.50 3.67 7.42
N LEU A 230 3.67 4.30 7.52
CA LEU A 230 4.44 4.70 6.33
C LEU A 230 4.81 3.45 5.55
N ALA A 231 4.84 3.54 4.21
CA ALA A 231 5.35 2.46 3.35
C ALA A 231 6.71 1.95 3.85
N SER A 232 7.64 2.85 4.18
CA SER A 232 8.98 2.54 4.68
C SER A 232 9.06 2.01 6.12
N SER A 233 7.94 1.96 6.87
CA SER A 233 7.97 1.55 8.28
C SER A 233 8.48 0.11 8.44
N PRO A 234 9.59 -0.11 9.15
CA PRO A 234 10.12 -1.46 9.37
C PRO A 234 9.12 -2.35 10.14
N GLU A 235 8.36 -1.77 11.08
CA GLU A 235 7.29 -2.49 11.79
C GLU A 235 6.14 -2.87 10.87
N GLY A 236 5.82 -2.01 9.88
CA GLY A 236 4.83 -2.29 8.85
C GLY A 236 5.24 -3.45 7.95
N SER A 237 6.51 -3.55 7.58
CA SER A 237 7.00 -4.61 6.68
C SER A 237 6.97 -6.03 7.29
N ILE A 238 6.88 -6.14 8.61
CA ILE A 238 6.96 -7.41 9.35
C ILE A 238 5.66 -7.80 10.06
N VAL A 239 4.56 -7.08 9.81
CA VAL A 239 3.26 -7.33 10.47
C VAL A 239 2.79 -8.77 10.31
N GLY A 240 3.07 -9.39 9.16
CA GLY A 240 2.68 -10.77 8.90
C GLY A 240 3.50 -11.80 9.68
N ASP A 241 4.73 -11.47 10.07
CA ASP A 241 5.51 -12.29 11.00
C ASP A 241 5.04 -12.13 12.45
N ASP A 242 4.44 -10.99 12.79
CA ASP A 242 3.97 -10.67 14.13
C ASP A 242 2.65 -11.38 14.49
N THR A 243 1.72 -11.45 13.53
CA THR A 243 0.44 -12.16 13.70
C THR A 243 0.50 -13.62 13.24
N ALA A 244 1.62 -14.03 12.63
CA ALA A 244 1.85 -15.35 12.03
C ALA A 244 0.85 -15.69 10.91
N CYS A 245 0.68 -14.75 9.97
CA CYS A 245 -0.21 -14.88 8.83
C CYS A 245 0.49 -15.43 7.57
N CYS A 246 -0.25 -15.51 6.47
CA CYS A 246 0.28 -15.99 5.19
C CYS A 246 1.22 -15.02 4.44
N MET A 247 1.62 -13.91 5.08
CA MET A 247 2.40 -12.82 4.47
C MET A 247 3.64 -12.42 5.28
N PRO A 248 4.50 -13.36 5.70
CA PRO A 248 5.75 -13.01 6.38
C PRO A 248 6.67 -12.20 5.47
N PHE A 249 7.62 -11.49 6.06
CA PHE A 249 8.61 -10.68 5.35
C PHE A 249 9.38 -11.52 4.32
N GLY A 250 9.36 -11.03 3.08
CA GLY A 250 9.96 -11.72 1.94
C GLY A 250 9.09 -12.80 1.29
N SER A 251 7.83 -12.95 1.69
CA SER A 251 6.83 -13.61 0.85
C SER A 251 6.49 -12.72 -0.37
N PRO A 252 6.12 -13.30 -1.53
CA PRO A 252 5.70 -12.52 -2.70
C PRO A 252 4.54 -11.56 -2.41
N LYS A 253 3.56 -12.02 -1.60
CA LYS A 253 2.39 -11.23 -1.17
C LYS A 253 2.79 -9.96 -0.41
N ASN A 254 3.58 -10.12 0.65
CA ASN A 254 4.06 -8.98 1.45
C ASN A 254 4.91 -8.05 0.59
N THR A 255 5.81 -8.60 -0.22
CA THR A 255 6.67 -7.82 -1.11
C THR A 255 5.87 -6.94 -2.09
N HIS A 256 4.76 -7.45 -2.62
CA HIS A 256 3.84 -6.66 -3.44
C HIS A 256 3.17 -5.55 -2.64
N TYR A 257 2.58 -5.88 -1.48
CA TYR A 257 1.92 -4.89 -0.63
C TYR A 257 2.85 -3.78 -0.15
N MET A 258 4.10 -4.10 0.18
CA MET A 258 5.12 -3.11 0.56
C MET A 258 5.38 -2.08 -0.55
N LEU A 259 5.34 -2.50 -1.82
CA LEU A 259 5.75 -1.67 -2.96
C LEU A 259 4.58 -1.22 -3.84
N ASN A 260 3.36 -1.66 -3.57
CA ASN A 260 2.16 -1.14 -4.20
C ASN A 260 1.78 0.20 -3.56
N PRO A 261 1.79 1.32 -4.30
CA PRO A 261 1.54 2.64 -3.73
C PRO A 261 0.09 2.84 -3.26
N ASN A 262 -0.84 1.95 -3.63
CA ASN A 262 -2.21 2.00 -3.12
C ASN A 262 -2.40 1.32 -1.76
N CYS A 263 -1.43 0.50 -1.34
CA CYS A 263 -1.52 -0.30 -0.14
C CYS A 263 -0.77 0.35 1.03
N SER A 264 -1.26 0.13 2.24
CA SER A 264 -0.52 0.42 3.48
C SER A 264 -0.89 -0.61 4.53
N PHE A 265 -0.01 -0.83 5.49
CA PHE A 265 -0.33 -1.70 6.63
C PHE A 265 -1.04 -0.89 7.71
N PHE A 266 -2.13 -1.44 8.22
CA PHE A 266 -2.81 -0.96 9.41
C PHE A 266 -2.59 -1.95 10.55
N THR A 267 -2.22 -1.46 11.73
CA THR A 267 -2.03 -2.31 12.91
C THR A 267 -2.78 -1.78 14.13
N VAL A 268 -3.20 -2.71 14.98
CA VAL A 268 -3.56 -2.43 16.36
C VAL A 268 -2.54 -3.11 17.27
N GLN A 269 -1.96 -2.34 18.16
CA GLN A 269 -0.86 -2.76 19.01
C GLN A 269 -1.21 -2.55 20.49
N LEU A 270 -0.85 -3.52 21.34
CA LEU A 270 -1.06 -3.49 22.79
C LEU A 270 0.25 -3.12 23.50
N GLU A 271 0.18 -2.18 24.44
CA GLU A 271 1.32 -1.85 25.30
C GLU A 271 1.63 -3.01 26.27
N ARG A 272 2.91 -3.34 26.36
CA ARG A 272 3.43 -4.40 27.22
C ARG A 272 3.70 -3.89 28.64
N PRO A 273 3.57 -4.76 29.67
CA PRO A 273 3.95 -4.41 31.03
C PRO A 273 5.40 -3.93 31.17
N GLU A 274 6.31 -4.54 30.42
CA GLU A 274 7.75 -4.20 30.36
C GLU A 274 8.08 -2.98 29.48
N GLY A 275 7.06 -2.35 28.88
CA GLY A 275 7.20 -1.26 27.93
C GLY A 275 7.27 -1.72 26.47
N GLY A 276 6.96 -0.80 25.55
CA GLY A 276 6.85 -1.10 24.12
C GLY A 276 5.49 -1.61 23.70
N PHE A 277 5.27 -1.74 22.38
CA PHE A 277 4.01 -2.14 21.77
C PHE A 277 4.17 -3.45 21.01
N ARG A 278 3.16 -4.30 21.06
CA ARG A 278 3.06 -5.54 20.27
C ARG A 278 1.85 -5.48 19.37
N THR A 279 2.04 -5.70 18.08
CA THR A 279 0.95 -5.94 17.13
C THR A 279 0.09 -7.13 17.57
N ILE A 280 -1.21 -6.88 17.76
CA ILE A 280 -2.21 -7.89 18.14
C ILE A 280 -3.28 -8.08 17.04
N ALA A 281 -3.43 -7.11 16.14
CA ALA A 281 -4.23 -7.22 14.94
C ALA A 281 -3.58 -6.44 13.79
N GLN A 282 -3.84 -6.88 12.55
CA GLN A 282 -3.35 -6.23 11.35
C GLN A 282 -4.36 -6.29 10.20
N SER A 283 -4.20 -5.36 9.26
CA SER A 283 -4.87 -5.34 7.96
C SER A 283 -3.91 -4.77 6.92
N VAL A 284 -4.06 -5.19 5.67
CA VAL A 284 -3.67 -4.34 4.54
C VAL A 284 -4.85 -3.44 4.24
N VAL A 285 -4.61 -2.14 4.15
CA VAL A 285 -5.63 -1.14 3.82
C VAL A 285 -5.30 -0.48 2.50
N GLU A 286 -6.34 -0.11 1.76
CA GLU A 286 -6.22 0.48 0.42
C GLU A 286 -7.39 1.40 0.08
N ILE A 287 -7.31 2.02 -1.10
CA ILE A 287 -8.40 2.78 -1.71
C ILE A 287 -8.96 2.02 -2.90
N ASP A 288 -10.17 1.52 -2.72
CA ASP A 288 -10.89 0.73 -3.72
C ASP A 288 -12.10 1.50 -4.25
N ARG A 289 -12.55 1.11 -5.44
CA ARG A 289 -13.68 1.75 -6.13
C ARG A 289 -14.90 0.85 -6.14
N GLU A 290 -16.04 1.43 -5.81
CA GLU A 290 -17.35 0.81 -6.00
C GLU A 290 -17.70 0.77 -7.48
N THR A 291 -18.06 -0.42 -7.98
CA THR A 291 -18.46 -0.61 -9.38
C THR A 291 -19.86 -1.16 -9.53
N GLY A 292 -20.55 -1.56 -8.46
CA GLY A 292 -21.84 -2.21 -8.53
C GLY A 292 -21.83 -3.56 -9.27
N VAL A 293 -20.65 -4.06 -9.67
CA VAL A 293 -20.47 -5.37 -10.29
C VAL A 293 -19.74 -6.26 -9.30
N SER A 294 -20.30 -7.44 -9.05
CA SER A 294 -19.72 -8.42 -8.13
C SER A 294 -18.26 -8.73 -8.48
N PHE A 295 -17.35 -8.60 -7.52
CA PHE A 295 -15.91 -8.82 -7.71
C PHE A 295 -15.59 -10.22 -8.28
N PRO A 296 -16.24 -11.32 -7.84
CA PRO A 296 -16.03 -12.63 -8.46
C PRO A 296 -16.38 -12.69 -9.95
N ILE A 297 -17.39 -11.94 -10.41
CA ILE A 297 -17.76 -11.86 -11.84
C ILE A 297 -16.64 -11.17 -12.61
N LEU A 298 -16.15 -10.04 -12.09
CA LEU A 298 -15.03 -9.31 -12.69
C LEU A 298 -13.78 -10.19 -12.76
N ARG A 299 -13.46 -10.88 -11.65
CA ARG A 299 -12.31 -11.79 -11.58
C ARG A 299 -12.44 -12.94 -12.58
N SER A 300 -13.61 -13.57 -12.68
CA SER A 300 -13.86 -14.65 -13.65
C SER A 300 -13.71 -14.15 -15.08
N GLY A 301 -14.34 -13.01 -15.43
CA GLY A 301 -14.24 -12.43 -16.76
C GLY A 301 -12.78 -12.17 -17.16
N MET A 302 -11.99 -11.55 -16.28
CA MET A 302 -10.56 -11.35 -16.56
C MET A 302 -9.77 -12.65 -16.66
N GLN A 303 -10.10 -13.68 -15.87
CA GLN A 303 -9.48 -15.01 -15.97
C GLN A 303 -9.85 -15.75 -17.27
N ASP A 304 -11.07 -15.53 -17.76
CA ASP A 304 -11.59 -16.08 -19.01
C ASP A 304 -11.13 -15.27 -20.25
N GLY A 305 -10.28 -14.26 -20.05
CA GLY A 305 -9.66 -13.47 -21.11
C GLY A 305 -10.50 -12.31 -21.62
N TRP A 306 -11.58 -11.94 -20.91
CA TRP A 306 -12.42 -10.80 -21.27
C TRP A 306 -11.62 -9.50 -21.14
N GLY A 307 -11.86 -8.58 -22.06
CA GLY A 307 -11.32 -7.23 -21.99
C GLY A 307 -11.88 -6.48 -20.79
N LEU A 308 -11.11 -5.54 -20.22
CA LEU A 308 -11.60 -4.72 -19.10
C LEU A 308 -12.87 -3.94 -19.50
N SER A 309 -13.00 -3.59 -20.77
CA SER A 309 -14.17 -2.90 -21.32
C SER A 309 -15.42 -3.77 -21.46
N GLU A 310 -15.27 -5.09 -21.36
CA GLU A 310 -16.37 -6.06 -21.40
C GLU A 310 -16.96 -6.31 -20.00
N VAL A 311 -16.15 -6.12 -18.95
CA VAL A 311 -16.55 -6.36 -17.54
C VAL A 311 -16.89 -5.08 -16.78
N LEU A 312 -16.31 -3.94 -17.15
CA LEU A 312 -16.55 -2.64 -16.51
C LEU A 312 -17.15 -1.66 -17.53
N THR A 313 -17.99 -0.74 -17.06
CA THR A 313 -18.52 0.34 -17.89
C THR A 313 -17.79 1.65 -17.61
N GLU A 314 -17.77 2.54 -18.60
CA GLU A 314 -17.18 3.89 -18.47
C GLU A 314 -17.80 4.69 -17.31
N ASP A 315 -19.12 4.57 -17.12
CA ASP A 315 -19.83 5.30 -16.06
C ASP A 315 -19.41 4.81 -14.67
N LEU A 316 -19.18 3.51 -14.49
CA LEU A 316 -18.70 2.96 -13.22
C LEU A 316 -17.28 3.41 -12.90
N LEU A 317 -16.41 3.49 -13.91
CA LEU A 317 -15.04 3.95 -13.75
C LEU A 317 -14.92 5.45 -13.49
N SER A 318 -15.86 6.26 -13.99
CA SER A 318 -15.84 7.72 -13.87
C SER A 318 -16.64 8.27 -12.68
N ARG A 319 -17.67 7.55 -12.21
CA ARG A 319 -18.57 8.00 -11.13
C ARG A 319 -18.58 7.11 -9.90
N GLY A 320 -17.86 5.99 -9.92
CA GLY A 320 -17.75 5.09 -8.79
C GLY A 320 -17.14 5.77 -7.57
N ASP A 321 -17.78 5.60 -6.42
CA ASP A 321 -17.30 6.09 -5.14
C ASP A 321 -16.01 5.37 -4.73
N ASN A 322 -15.05 6.10 -4.15
CA ASN A 322 -13.86 5.49 -3.56
C ASN A 322 -14.08 5.23 -2.07
N TYR A 323 -13.62 4.09 -1.58
CA TYR A 323 -13.72 3.68 -0.19
C TYR A 323 -12.34 3.44 0.40
N PHE A 324 -12.18 3.79 1.68
CA PHE A 324 -11.10 3.23 2.50
C PHE A 324 -11.50 1.83 2.90
N GLU A 325 -10.75 0.83 2.45
CA GLU A 325 -11.03 -0.59 2.58
C GLU A 325 -9.91 -1.29 3.37
N ALA A 326 -10.26 -2.39 4.04
CA ALA A 326 -9.29 -3.34 4.57
C ALA A 326 -9.48 -4.72 3.96
N ASP A 327 -8.38 -5.32 3.51
CA ASP A 327 -8.37 -6.65 2.89
C ASP A 327 -8.94 -7.74 3.84
N ASN A 328 -8.66 -7.61 5.14
CA ASN A 328 -9.22 -8.40 6.24
C ASN A 328 -8.92 -7.71 7.60
N ILE A 329 -9.41 -8.27 8.71
CA ILE A 329 -8.92 -7.99 10.07
C ILE A 329 -8.38 -9.27 10.68
N GLU A 330 -7.05 -9.40 10.72
CA GLU A 330 -6.41 -10.60 11.23
C GLU A 330 -5.80 -10.38 12.62
N MET A 331 -6.31 -11.11 13.60
CA MET A 331 -5.83 -11.07 14.98
C MET A 331 -4.79 -12.16 15.27
N ALA A 332 -3.78 -11.82 16.06
CA ALA A 332 -2.88 -12.81 16.62
C ALA A 332 -3.66 -13.77 17.54
N ARG A 333 -3.59 -15.08 17.27
CA ARG A 333 -4.42 -16.12 17.94
C ARG A 333 -4.43 -16.05 19.47
N ASN A 334 -3.30 -15.74 20.09
CA ASN A 334 -3.18 -15.67 21.55
C ASN A 334 -3.88 -14.45 22.17
N TYR A 335 -4.24 -13.45 21.36
CA TYR A 335 -4.90 -12.22 21.80
C TYR A 335 -6.37 -12.17 21.36
N ALA A 336 -6.75 -12.95 20.35
CA ALA A 336 -8.11 -12.98 19.81
C ALA A 336 -9.19 -13.28 20.85
N VAL A 337 -8.91 -14.11 21.88
CA VAL A 337 -9.92 -14.41 22.91
C VAL A 337 -10.14 -13.24 23.87
N GLU A 338 -9.08 -12.50 24.22
CA GLU A 338 -9.12 -11.50 25.29
C GLU A 338 -9.40 -10.08 24.78
N TRP A 339 -8.98 -9.74 23.55
CA TRP A 339 -8.91 -8.35 23.08
C TRP A 339 -9.78 -8.08 21.84
N ARG A 340 -10.70 -8.98 21.51
CA ARG A 340 -11.44 -8.89 20.24
C ARG A 340 -12.33 -7.67 20.16
N GLN A 341 -13.19 -7.42 21.15
CA GLN A 341 -14.11 -6.28 21.03
C GLN A 341 -13.33 -4.96 21.20
N HIS A 342 -12.24 -4.92 21.99
CA HIS A 342 -11.31 -3.78 21.97
C HIS A 342 -10.78 -3.48 20.57
N VAL A 343 -10.34 -4.50 19.84
CA VAL A 343 -9.88 -4.32 18.46
C VAL A 343 -11.02 -3.81 17.57
N ALA A 344 -12.23 -4.36 17.68
CA ALA A 344 -13.40 -3.89 16.93
C ALA A 344 -13.70 -2.40 17.16
N LEU A 345 -13.69 -1.98 18.43
CA LEU A 345 -13.93 -0.61 18.87
C LEU A 345 -12.83 0.35 18.40
N ILE A 346 -11.56 -0.11 18.44
CA ILE A 346 -10.41 0.65 17.95
C ILE A 346 -10.50 0.83 16.43
N TYR A 347 -10.82 -0.22 15.66
CA TYR A 347 -11.01 -0.13 14.22
C TYR A 347 -12.07 0.92 13.87
N ARG A 348 -13.25 0.86 14.50
CA ARG A 348 -14.33 1.86 14.28
C ARG A 348 -13.87 3.28 14.60
N SER A 349 -13.30 3.48 15.78
CA SER A 349 -12.91 4.80 16.28
C SER A 349 -11.73 5.40 15.51
N PHE A 350 -10.79 4.55 15.08
CA PHE A 350 -9.67 4.95 14.23
C PHE A 350 -10.15 5.25 12.81
N ALA A 351 -10.87 4.33 12.15
CA ALA A 351 -11.33 4.48 10.77
C ALA A 351 -12.21 5.72 10.60
N LYS A 352 -13.15 5.98 11.52
CA LYS A 352 -13.98 7.20 11.50
C LYS A 352 -13.15 8.48 11.49
N ALA A 353 -12.10 8.54 12.33
CA ALA A 353 -11.22 9.70 12.39
C ALA A 353 -10.30 9.79 11.16
N TYR A 354 -9.75 8.65 10.73
CA TYR A 354 -8.86 8.55 9.60
C TYR A 354 -9.55 8.96 8.29
N VAL A 355 -10.71 8.38 8.00
CA VAL A 355 -11.52 8.72 6.81
C VAL A 355 -12.03 10.16 6.88
N GLY A 356 -12.40 10.63 8.08
CA GLY A 356 -12.75 12.02 8.32
C GLY A 356 -11.65 13.02 7.93
N LYS A 357 -10.37 12.63 8.04
CA LYS A 357 -9.22 13.40 7.55
C LYS A 357 -8.89 13.14 6.10
N LEU A 358 -9.00 11.89 5.65
CA LEU A 358 -8.72 11.50 4.28
C LEU A 358 -9.63 12.23 3.29
N LYS A 359 -10.91 12.42 3.63
CA LYS A 359 -11.86 13.17 2.80
C LYS A 359 -11.50 14.65 2.60
N GLU A 360 -10.70 15.23 3.50
CA GLU A 360 -10.23 16.63 3.36
C GLU A 360 -9.24 16.78 2.19
N ILE A 361 -8.57 15.70 1.79
CA ILE A 361 -7.51 15.73 0.77
C ILE A 361 -7.85 14.94 -0.50
N ARG A 362 -8.87 14.06 -0.46
CA ARG A 362 -9.33 13.30 -1.63
C ARG A 362 -10.77 12.80 -1.47
N PRO A 363 -11.53 12.59 -2.57
CA PRO A 363 -12.90 12.09 -2.48
C PRO A 363 -12.91 10.62 -2.04
N VAL A 364 -13.46 10.36 -0.85
CA VAL A 364 -13.73 9.03 -0.29
C VAL A 364 -15.06 9.07 0.47
N VAL A 365 -15.78 7.94 0.48
CA VAL A 365 -16.99 7.78 1.28
C VAL A 365 -16.63 7.67 2.76
N ASP A 366 -17.35 8.41 3.60
CA ASP A 366 -17.07 8.55 5.04
C ASP A 366 -18.14 7.95 5.95
N THR A 367 -19.10 7.23 5.36
CA THR A 367 -20.18 6.57 6.09
C THR A 367 -19.86 5.14 6.49
N GLN A 368 -19.01 4.45 5.72
CA GLN A 368 -18.71 3.03 5.92
C GLN A 368 -17.31 2.68 5.43
N MET A 369 -16.74 1.62 6.00
CA MET A 369 -15.48 1.02 5.59
C MET A 369 -15.72 -0.46 5.24
N PRO A 370 -15.50 -0.87 3.98
CA PRO A 370 -15.57 -2.28 3.58
C PRO A 370 -14.39 -3.08 4.15
N ILE A 371 -14.64 -4.34 4.51
CA ILE A 371 -13.64 -5.25 5.07
C ILE A 371 -13.80 -6.64 4.44
N GLY A 372 -12.74 -7.26 3.92
CA GLY A 372 -12.83 -8.61 3.37
C GLY A 372 -13.11 -9.69 4.42
N GLN A 373 -13.84 -10.74 4.03
CA GLN A 373 -14.25 -11.82 4.94
C GLN A 373 -13.18 -12.90 5.17
N GLY A 374 -12.23 -13.10 4.26
CA GLY A 374 -11.42 -14.33 4.17
C GLY A 374 -10.73 -14.81 5.46
N TYR A 375 -10.23 -13.90 6.30
CA TYR A 375 -9.64 -14.18 7.62
C TYR A 375 -10.13 -13.24 8.73
N THR A 376 -11.19 -12.49 8.44
CA THR A 376 -11.82 -11.64 9.45
C THR A 376 -12.65 -12.52 10.36
N ASP A 377 -12.49 -12.37 11.67
CA ASP A 377 -13.24 -13.16 12.65
C ASP A 377 -14.73 -12.80 12.60
N ASP A 378 -15.61 -13.76 12.29
CA ASP A 378 -17.07 -13.57 12.22
C ASP A 378 -17.65 -12.92 13.50
N SER A 379 -16.97 -13.06 14.64
CA SER A 379 -17.39 -12.47 15.92
C SER A 379 -17.09 -10.98 16.08
N PHE A 380 -16.63 -10.29 15.03
CA PHE A 380 -16.61 -8.82 14.97
C PHE A 380 -18.01 -8.18 14.83
N ASP A 381 -19.06 -9.00 14.62
CA ASP A 381 -20.46 -8.56 14.49
C ASP A 381 -20.64 -7.43 13.47
N LEU A 382 -20.09 -7.67 12.27
CA LEU A 382 -20.14 -6.74 11.14
C LEU A 382 -21.23 -7.19 10.16
N ASP A 383 -21.98 -6.23 9.63
CA ASP A 383 -22.95 -6.50 8.57
C ASP A 383 -22.23 -6.93 7.29
N SER A 384 -22.80 -7.90 6.57
CA SER A 384 -22.34 -8.29 5.25
C SER A 384 -23.05 -7.51 4.16
N ARG A 385 -22.35 -7.27 3.05
CA ARG A 385 -22.94 -6.79 1.79
C ARG A 385 -22.30 -7.49 0.60
N GLU A 386 -22.90 -7.37 -0.57
CA GLU A 386 -22.28 -7.81 -1.82
C GLU A 386 -20.94 -7.12 -2.04
N ASN A 387 -19.92 -7.90 -2.41
CA ASN A 387 -18.60 -7.39 -2.72
C ASN A 387 -18.57 -6.88 -4.16
N THR A 388 -18.72 -5.57 -4.32
CA THR A 388 -18.68 -4.86 -5.60
C THR A 388 -17.48 -3.91 -5.72
N MET A 389 -16.51 -4.08 -4.81
CA MET A 389 -15.29 -3.30 -4.75
C MET A 389 -14.25 -3.80 -5.75
N VAL A 390 -13.63 -2.86 -6.45
CA VAL A 390 -12.54 -3.12 -7.40
C VAL A 390 -11.30 -2.36 -6.99
N LYS A 391 -10.18 -3.08 -6.99
CA LYS A 391 -8.88 -2.52 -6.66
C LYS A 391 -8.41 -1.55 -7.72
N VAL A 392 -8.28 -0.28 -7.34
CA VAL A 392 -7.81 0.80 -8.24
C VAL A 392 -6.41 0.51 -8.77
N VAL A 393 -5.59 -0.13 -7.95
CA VAL A 393 -4.29 -0.69 -8.34
C VAL A 393 -4.30 -2.18 -8.01
N PRO A 394 -4.40 -3.07 -9.01
CA PRO A 394 -4.45 -4.51 -8.77
C PRO A 394 -3.37 -5.04 -7.82
N THR A 395 -3.79 -5.94 -6.94
CA THR A 395 -2.92 -6.61 -5.97
C THR A 395 -2.64 -8.05 -6.42
N SER A 396 -1.46 -8.55 -6.06
CA SER A 396 -1.08 -9.95 -6.34
C SER A 396 -1.90 -10.97 -5.56
N TYR A 397 -2.60 -10.52 -4.53
CA TYR A 397 -3.34 -11.31 -3.56
C TYR A 397 -4.41 -10.42 -2.92
N THR A 398 -5.51 -11.02 -2.44
CA THR A 398 -6.50 -10.33 -1.60
C THR A 398 -7.39 -11.36 -0.91
N ASP A 399 -7.63 -11.14 0.39
CA ASP A 399 -8.60 -11.87 1.19
C ASP A 399 -10.03 -11.37 0.98
N ASN A 400 -10.20 -10.18 0.41
CA ASN A 400 -11.49 -9.64 -0.02
C ASN A 400 -11.90 -10.10 -1.44
N SER A 401 -11.83 -11.42 -1.69
CA SER A 401 -12.07 -11.99 -3.03
C SER A 401 -13.39 -12.76 -3.19
N GLY A 402 -14.18 -12.82 -2.12
CA GLY A 402 -15.49 -13.50 -2.07
C GLY A 402 -16.62 -12.68 -2.72
N THR A 403 -17.82 -13.26 -2.73
CA THR A 403 -19.06 -12.58 -3.19
C THR A 403 -19.57 -11.53 -2.21
N GLU A 404 -19.12 -11.57 -0.96
CA GLU A 404 -19.50 -10.64 0.09
C GLU A 404 -18.27 -10.05 0.80
N SER A 405 -18.46 -8.86 1.34
CA SER A 405 -17.53 -8.18 2.24
C SER A 405 -18.29 -7.77 3.50
N TYR A 406 -17.60 -7.70 4.63
CA TYR A 406 -18.11 -7.03 5.82
C TYR A 406 -18.12 -5.52 5.65
N VAL A 407 -18.93 -4.85 6.47
CA VAL A 407 -19.07 -3.40 6.51
C VAL A 407 -18.93 -2.91 7.94
N LEU A 408 -18.01 -1.97 8.13
CA LEU A 408 -17.88 -1.22 9.36
C LEU A 408 -18.60 0.13 9.22
N ASP A 409 -19.70 0.30 9.94
CA ASP A 409 -20.44 1.57 10.01
C ASP A 409 -19.63 2.64 10.76
N LEU A 410 -19.30 3.73 10.06
CA LEU A 410 -18.56 4.87 10.60
C LEU A 410 -19.49 5.96 11.15
N GLN A 411 -20.79 5.88 10.88
CA GLN A 411 -21.79 6.81 11.40
C GLN A 411 -22.20 6.45 12.82
N ALA A 412 -22.17 5.17 13.19
CA ALA A 412 -22.32 4.72 14.57
C ALA A 412 -21.45 5.54 15.55
N GLN A 413 -22.00 5.76 16.75
CA GLN A 413 -21.32 6.52 17.78
C GLN A 413 -20.02 5.82 18.17
N ALA A 414 -18.90 6.55 18.15
CA ALA A 414 -17.63 6.01 18.60
C ALA A 414 -17.70 5.85 20.12
N ALA A 415 -17.46 4.63 20.62
CA ALA A 415 -17.52 4.35 22.05
C ALA A 415 -16.39 5.06 22.83
N PHE A 416 -15.26 5.36 22.17
CA PHE A 416 -14.09 5.97 22.81
C PHE A 416 -13.39 6.97 21.89
N SER A 417 -12.77 7.99 22.49
CA SER A 417 -11.89 8.91 21.79
C SER A 417 -10.43 8.61 22.13
N GLY A 418 -9.60 8.37 21.11
CA GLY A 418 -8.16 8.20 21.28
C GLY A 418 -7.43 9.55 21.28
N SER A 419 -6.27 9.63 21.93
CA SER A 419 -5.33 10.74 21.74
C SER A 419 -4.58 10.59 20.42
N VAL A 420 -4.40 11.68 19.69
CA VAL A 420 -3.67 11.70 18.42
C VAL A 420 -2.18 11.84 18.72
N GLU A 421 -1.35 10.90 18.23
CA GLU A 421 0.11 10.98 18.35
C GLU A 421 0.73 11.57 17.08
N ARG A 422 0.19 11.20 15.91
CA ARG A 422 0.63 11.68 14.61
C ARG A 422 -0.56 11.82 13.68
N GLU A 423 -0.70 13.00 13.10
CA GLU A 423 -1.69 13.31 12.06
C GLU A 423 -0.98 13.78 10.80
N PHE A 424 -1.59 13.50 9.66
CA PHE A 424 -1.18 14.08 8.39
C PHE A 424 -1.89 15.42 8.18
N GLY A 425 -1.13 16.42 7.73
CA GLY A 425 -1.64 17.75 7.40
C GLY A 425 -2.08 17.86 5.94
N GLY A 426 -2.96 18.82 5.64
CA GLY A 426 -3.55 19.01 4.32
C GLY A 426 -2.56 19.43 3.23
N GLY A 427 -2.76 18.84 2.06
CA GLY A 427 -2.48 19.44 0.74
C GLY A 427 -1.06 19.27 0.19
N ARG A 428 -0.87 18.25 -0.67
CA ARG A 428 0.08 18.40 -1.79
C ARG A 428 -0.40 19.54 -2.67
N SER A 429 0.42 20.57 -2.85
CA SER A 429 0.20 21.55 -3.91
C SER A 429 0.45 20.86 -5.24
N TRP A 430 -0.61 20.63 -6.02
CA TRP A 430 -0.48 20.23 -7.41
C TRP A 430 0.25 21.33 -8.19
N PRO A 431 1.25 21.00 -9.03
CA PRO A 431 1.99 21.99 -9.78
C PRO A 431 1.09 22.76 -10.78
N ASP A 432 1.56 23.94 -11.14
CA ASP A 432 0.91 24.97 -11.96
C ASP A 432 0.24 24.49 -13.26
N GLN A 433 -0.85 25.19 -13.60
CA GLN A 433 -1.54 25.32 -14.89
C GLN A 433 -1.24 24.23 -15.94
N PHE A 434 -2.00 23.14 -15.87
CA PHE A 434 -2.12 22.20 -16.98
C PHE A 434 -2.89 22.83 -18.16
N ALA A 435 -2.68 22.29 -19.36
CA ALA A 435 -3.65 22.48 -20.43
C ALA A 435 -5.04 22.00 -19.96
N PRO A 436 -6.16 22.64 -20.35
CA PRO A 436 -7.50 22.23 -19.95
C PRO A 436 -7.73 20.73 -20.19
N GLY A 437 -8.22 20.04 -19.17
CA GLY A 437 -8.50 18.60 -19.20
C GLY A 437 -7.28 17.68 -19.16
N VAL A 438 -6.04 18.20 -19.15
CA VAL A 438 -4.83 17.36 -19.07
C VAL A 438 -4.35 17.28 -17.62
N HIS A 439 -3.98 16.10 -17.17
CA HIS A 439 -3.44 15.86 -15.83
C HIS A 439 -2.28 14.87 -15.88
N ASP A 440 -1.55 14.75 -14.78
CA ASP A 440 -0.55 13.68 -14.62
C ASP A 440 -1.25 12.31 -14.63
N LEU A 441 -0.69 11.37 -15.40
CA LEU A 441 -1.05 9.97 -15.26
C LEU A 441 -0.30 9.40 -14.06
N THR A 442 -1.04 8.77 -13.15
CA THR A 442 -0.50 8.21 -11.91
C THR A 442 -1.00 6.78 -11.70
N PHE A 443 -0.47 6.09 -10.68
CA PHE A 443 -0.96 4.74 -10.33
C PHE A 443 -2.47 4.70 -10.05
N GLN A 444 -3.07 5.80 -9.60
CA GLN A 444 -4.51 5.88 -9.31
C GLN A 444 -5.39 5.80 -10.57
N ASP A 445 -4.76 5.84 -11.74
CA ASP A 445 -5.43 5.82 -13.05
C ASP A 445 -5.27 4.48 -13.76
N VAL A 446 -4.68 3.46 -13.14
CA VAL A 446 -4.36 2.17 -13.75
C VAL A 446 -5.60 1.50 -14.34
N LEU A 447 -6.73 1.45 -13.60
CA LEU A 447 -7.97 0.87 -14.12
C LEU A 447 -8.51 1.63 -15.33
N GLN A 448 -8.59 2.96 -15.26
CA GLN A 448 -9.13 3.78 -16.35
C GLN A 448 -8.21 3.74 -17.59
N ALA A 449 -6.90 3.77 -17.39
CA ALA A 449 -5.92 3.60 -18.46
C ALA A 449 -6.03 2.21 -19.09
N GLY A 450 -6.19 1.16 -18.28
CA GLY A 450 -6.45 -0.20 -18.75
C GLY A 450 -7.73 -0.31 -19.58
N TYR A 451 -8.80 0.36 -19.15
CA TYR A 451 -10.08 0.39 -19.87
C TYR A 451 -9.95 1.08 -21.23
N ILE A 452 -9.31 2.25 -21.28
CA ILE A 452 -9.04 2.96 -22.54
C ILE A 452 -8.11 2.15 -23.45
N ASN A 453 -7.11 1.48 -22.87
CA ASN A 453 -6.18 0.65 -23.62
C ASN A 453 -6.90 -0.51 -24.32
N ASP A 454 -7.81 -1.16 -23.61
CA ASP A 454 -8.63 -2.26 -24.13
C ASP A 454 -9.55 -1.78 -25.27
N LEU A 455 -10.23 -0.64 -25.09
CA LEU A 455 -11.06 -0.03 -26.13
C LEU A 455 -10.27 0.40 -27.37
N ALA A 456 -9.08 0.99 -27.18
CA ALA A 456 -8.27 1.52 -28.26
C ALA A 456 -7.55 0.41 -29.04
N PHE A 457 -7.21 -0.71 -28.38
CA PHE A 457 -6.41 -1.79 -28.94
C PHE A 457 -6.94 -3.19 -28.55
N PRO A 458 -8.16 -3.57 -28.98
CA PRO A 458 -8.76 -4.85 -28.59
C PRO A 458 -7.84 -6.02 -28.98
N HIS A 459 -7.34 -6.77 -28.00
CA HIS A 459 -6.41 -7.90 -28.19
C HIS A 459 -5.09 -7.59 -28.94
N GLN A 460 -4.69 -6.32 -29.02
CA GLN A 460 -3.57 -5.86 -29.87
C GLN A 460 -2.61 -4.87 -29.17
N SER A 461 -2.81 -4.60 -27.88
CA SER A 461 -1.91 -3.70 -27.13
C SER A 461 -0.61 -4.40 -26.72
N PRO A 462 0.56 -3.71 -26.74
CA PRO A 462 1.76 -4.19 -26.05
C PRO A 462 1.55 -4.31 -24.53
N TYR A 463 0.55 -3.61 -23.98
CA TYR A 463 0.05 -3.74 -22.62
C TYR A 463 -1.32 -4.42 -22.59
N TYR A 464 -1.51 -5.48 -23.38
CA TYR A 464 -2.77 -6.25 -23.36
C TYR A 464 -3.08 -6.76 -21.94
N ASN A 465 -2.04 -7.02 -21.15
CA ASN A 465 -2.16 -7.32 -19.74
C ASN A 465 -2.18 -6.03 -18.90
N LEU A 466 -3.26 -5.81 -18.13
CA LEU A 466 -3.41 -4.70 -17.19
C LEU A 466 -2.20 -4.57 -16.24
N TYR A 467 -1.60 -5.70 -15.86
CA TYR A 467 -0.47 -5.73 -14.93
C TYR A 467 0.80 -5.11 -15.52
N ASP A 468 1.04 -5.25 -16.83
CA ASP A 468 2.21 -4.64 -17.46
C ASP A 468 2.07 -3.12 -17.54
N LEU A 469 0.85 -2.63 -17.82
CA LEU A 469 0.53 -1.20 -17.77
C LEU A 469 0.70 -0.65 -16.35
N GLN A 470 0.18 -1.36 -15.35
CA GLN A 470 0.36 -1.03 -13.94
C GLN A 470 1.84 -0.93 -13.57
N ASN A 471 2.63 -1.97 -13.90
CA ASN A 471 4.05 -2.04 -13.61
C ASN A 471 4.78 -0.84 -14.23
N ALA A 472 4.45 -0.47 -15.47
CA ALA A 472 5.06 0.67 -16.15
C ALA A 472 4.68 2.02 -15.51
N ILE A 473 3.41 2.22 -15.15
CA ILE A 473 2.94 3.46 -14.50
C ILE A 473 3.57 3.60 -13.10
N VAL A 474 3.54 2.55 -12.28
CA VAL A 474 4.11 2.57 -10.92
C VAL A 474 5.62 2.78 -10.97
N ALA A 475 6.34 1.97 -11.76
CA ALA A 475 7.78 2.05 -11.84
C ALA A 475 8.27 3.39 -12.41
N SER A 476 7.60 3.94 -13.42
CA SER A 476 7.96 5.27 -13.95
C SER A 476 7.70 6.38 -12.94
N GLY A 477 6.61 6.29 -12.16
CA GLY A 477 6.35 7.20 -11.04
C GLY A 477 7.45 7.15 -9.97
N TYR A 478 7.87 5.96 -9.57
CA TYR A 478 8.99 5.76 -8.63
C TYR A 478 10.29 6.32 -9.21
N ASN A 479 10.63 5.95 -10.43
CA ASN A 479 11.86 6.41 -11.09
C ASN A 479 11.93 7.94 -11.19
N ASN A 480 10.82 8.58 -11.58
CA ASN A 480 10.73 10.02 -11.70
C ASN A 480 10.94 10.70 -10.34
N HIS A 481 10.26 10.21 -9.31
CA HIS A 481 10.40 10.76 -7.96
C HIS A 481 11.83 10.63 -7.42
N LEU A 482 12.44 9.45 -7.54
CA LEU A 482 13.78 9.18 -7.02
C LEU A 482 14.87 10.00 -7.71
N LYS A 483 14.70 10.26 -9.01
CA LYS A 483 15.68 11.00 -9.82
C LYS A 483 15.32 12.48 -9.99
N GLY A 484 14.26 12.97 -9.33
CA GLY A 484 13.80 14.36 -9.44
C GLY A 484 13.39 14.77 -10.86
N ARG A 485 12.88 13.82 -11.66
CA ARG A 485 12.48 14.04 -13.06
C ARG A 485 10.99 14.41 -13.14
N PRO A 486 10.56 15.19 -14.14
CA PRO A 486 9.15 15.54 -14.30
C PRO A 486 8.33 14.31 -14.73
N ASN A 487 7.05 14.29 -14.35
CA ASN A 487 6.12 13.33 -14.93
C ASN A 487 5.83 13.72 -16.39
N LEU A 488 6.16 12.83 -17.33
CA LEU A 488 5.85 13.01 -18.75
C LEU A 488 4.66 12.16 -19.20
N SER A 489 4.15 11.30 -18.32
CA SER A 489 2.95 10.50 -18.53
C SER A 489 1.73 11.31 -18.15
N LEU A 490 0.75 11.35 -19.05
CA LEU A 490 -0.37 12.28 -18.99
C LEU A 490 -1.69 11.55 -19.19
N LYS A 491 -2.76 12.08 -18.62
CA LYS A 491 -4.14 11.66 -18.88
C LYS A 491 -4.96 12.84 -19.39
N HIS A 492 -6.04 12.53 -20.09
CA HIS A 492 -7.04 13.50 -20.49
C HIS A 492 -8.39 13.17 -19.84
N VAL A 493 -8.98 14.18 -19.21
CA VAL A 493 -10.29 14.15 -18.59
C VAL A 493 -11.14 15.24 -19.25
N ASN A 494 -12.31 14.87 -19.76
CA ASN A 494 -13.20 15.83 -20.43
C ASN A 494 -13.93 16.73 -19.42
N GLU A 495 -14.74 17.68 -19.91
CA GLU A 495 -15.50 18.61 -19.07
C GLU A 495 -16.53 17.93 -18.15
N GLU A 496 -16.93 16.70 -18.47
CA GLU A 496 -17.85 15.87 -17.67
C GLU A 496 -17.12 15.05 -16.59
N GLY A 497 -15.79 15.14 -16.49
CA GLY A 497 -14.98 14.36 -15.57
C GLY A 497 -14.63 12.94 -16.06
N LYS A 498 -14.93 12.61 -17.32
CA LYS A 498 -14.64 11.28 -17.88
C LYS A 498 -13.20 11.17 -18.37
N PHE A 499 -12.55 10.07 -18.00
CA PHE A 499 -11.22 9.71 -18.49
C PHE A 499 -11.30 9.27 -19.94
N THR A 500 -10.74 10.06 -20.87
CA THR A 500 -10.93 9.87 -22.32
C THR A 500 -9.65 9.54 -23.06
N GLY A 501 -8.49 9.55 -22.40
CA GLY A 501 -7.23 9.16 -23.01
C GLY A 501 -6.05 9.20 -22.05
N TYR A 502 -4.98 8.51 -22.41
CA TYR A 502 -3.71 8.58 -21.69
C TYR A 502 -2.50 8.51 -22.62
N MET A 503 -1.37 8.98 -22.12
CA MET A 503 -0.05 8.89 -22.70
C MET A 503 0.91 8.36 -21.65
N LEU A 504 1.61 7.28 -21.98
CA LEU A 504 2.70 6.74 -21.16
C LEU A 504 4.04 7.17 -21.76
N ALA A 505 4.73 8.05 -21.06
CA ALA A 505 6.05 8.54 -21.43
C ALA A 505 6.92 8.83 -20.19
N TYR A 506 8.20 8.50 -20.28
CA TYR A 506 9.15 8.67 -19.18
C TYR A 506 10.59 8.81 -19.67
N HIS A 507 11.42 9.40 -18.83
CA HIS A 507 12.87 9.48 -19.06
C HIS A 507 13.54 8.23 -18.50
N GLY A 508 14.35 7.58 -19.31
CA GLY A 508 15.28 6.54 -18.89
C GLY A 508 16.43 6.35 -19.87
N LYS A 509 16.83 5.10 -20.12
CA LYS A 509 17.99 4.75 -20.96
C LYS A 509 17.59 3.84 -22.12
N LEU A 510 18.24 4.04 -23.26
CA LEU A 510 18.05 3.21 -24.43
C LEU A 510 18.37 1.74 -24.10
N GLY A 511 17.38 0.88 -24.30
CA GLY A 511 17.46 -0.54 -23.96
C GLY A 511 18.45 -1.26 -24.86
N ALA A 512 18.94 -2.44 -24.44
CA ALA A 512 20.00 -3.15 -25.15
C ALA A 512 19.67 -3.37 -26.65
N ASP A 513 18.41 -3.71 -26.96
CA ASP A 513 17.95 -3.99 -28.31
C ASP A 513 17.89 -2.73 -29.17
N ALA A 514 17.26 -1.66 -28.68
CA ALA A 514 17.22 -0.37 -29.35
C ALA A 514 18.62 0.24 -29.50
N ARG A 515 19.51 0.05 -28.53
CA ARG A 515 20.92 0.47 -28.58
C ARG A 515 21.71 -0.28 -29.64
N ARG A 516 21.51 -1.59 -29.75
CA ARG A 516 22.10 -2.38 -30.84
C ARG A 516 21.56 -1.94 -32.21
N ALA A 517 20.26 -1.70 -32.32
CA ALA A 517 19.62 -1.22 -33.55
C ALA A 517 20.16 0.16 -33.97
N ALA A 518 20.33 1.07 -33.01
CA ALA A 518 20.93 2.38 -33.21
C ALA A 518 22.46 2.37 -33.34
N LYS A 519 23.11 1.20 -33.20
CA LYS A 519 24.58 0.99 -33.18
C LYS A 519 25.34 1.98 -32.30
N LEU A 520 24.85 2.18 -31.09
CA LEU A 520 25.50 3.04 -30.10
C LEU A 520 26.37 2.19 -29.16
N ASP A 521 27.63 2.58 -29.01
CA ASP A 521 28.58 1.89 -28.12
C ASP A 521 28.41 2.30 -26.64
N GLN A 522 27.79 3.46 -26.39
CA GLN A 522 27.59 4.02 -25.06
C GLN A 522 26.11 4.00 -24.67
N GLU A 523 25.85 4.06 -23.37
CA GLU A 523 24.50 4.33 -22.88
C GLU A 523 24.01 5.68 -23.39
N GLN A 524 22.73 5.72 -23.77
CA GLN A 524 22.08 6.92 -24.27
C GLN A 524 20.83 7.16 -23.44
N GLU A 525 20.77 8.29 -22.74
CA GLU A 525 19.52 8.73 -22.11
C GLU A 525 18.52 9.11 -23.18
N VAL A 526 17.26 8.76 -22.94
CA VAL A 526 16.14 9.03 -23.84
C VAL A 526 14.88 9.35 -23.05
N VAL A 527 14.00 10.11 -23.68
CA VAL A 527 12.58 10.13 -23.31
C VAL A 527 11.88 9.06 -24.14
N PHE A 528 11.36 8.02 -23.51
CA PHE A 528 10.58 7.01 -24.21
C PHE A 528 9.11 7.40 -24.17
N MET A 529 8.52 7.61 -25.35
CA MET A 529 7.07 7.75 -25.54
C MET A 529 6.52 6.39 -25.98
N SER A 530 6.07 5.63 -24.99
CA SER A 530 5.67 4.24 -25.18
C SER A 530 4.33 4.14 -25.92
N LEU A 531 3.32 4.89 -25.49
CA LEU A 531 1.97 4.76 -26.03
C LEU A 531 1.16 6.04 -25.84
N ILE A 532 0.24 6.28 -26.78
CA ILE A 532 -0.87 7.22 -26.65
C ILE A 532 -2.14 6.46 -26.99
N ALA A 533 -3.10 6.43 -26.08
CA ALA A 533 -4.40 5.81 -26.27
C ALA A 533 -5.51 6.82 -26.02
N GLY A 534 -6.58 6.73 -26.79
CA GLY A 534 -7.76 7.58 -26.67
C GLY A 534 -9.02 6.76 -26.81
N HIS A 535 -10.08 7.17 -26.14
CA HIS A 535 -11.40 6.57 -26.27
C HIS A 535 -11.88 6.71 -27.73
N PRO A 536 -12.35 5.64 -28.40
CA PRO A 536 -12.77 5.70 -29.81
C PRO A 536 -13.89 6.73 -30.08
N GLY A 537 -14.76 6.96 -29.09
CA GLY A 537 -15.82 7.98 -29.15
C GLY A 537 -15.35 9.43 -28.85
N HIS A 538 -14.12 9.64 -28.40
CA HIS A 538 -13.58 10.96 -28.01
C HIS A 538 -12.21 11.21 -28.66
N SER A 539 -12.25 11.60 -29.94
CA SER A 539 -11.05 11.78 -30.78
C SER A 539 -10.14 12.96 -30.40
N ASP A 540 -10.55 13.78 -29.44
CA ASP A 540 -9.89 15.04 -29.08
C ASP A 540 -8.83 14.90 -27.98
N ALA A 541 -8.74 13.76 -27.27
CA ALA A 541 -7.85 13.57 -26.13
C ALA A 541 -6.34 13.63 -26.46
N GLY A 542 -5.92 13.11 -27.63
CA GLY A 542 -4.50 12.97 -27.97
C GLY A 542 -3.77 14.30 -28.21
N GLY A 543 -4.46 15.28 -28.82
CA GLY A 543 -3.88 16.58 -29.16
C GLY A 543 -3.45 17.42 -27.94
N PRO A 544 -4.33 17.64 -26.95
CA PRO A 544 -3.99 18.29 -25.68
C PRO A 544 -2.83 17.61 -24.95
N MET A 545 -2.84 16.27 -24.80
CA MET A 545 -1.76 15.54 -24.15
C MET A 545 -0.42 15.72 -24.87
N LEU A 546 -0.39 15.65 -26.20
CA LEU A 546 0.83 15.89 -26.98
C LEU A 546 1.37 17.32 -26.81
N ARG A 547 0.50 18.33 -26.76
CA ARG A 547 0.93 19.72 -26.52
C ARG A 547 1.53 19.89 -25.13
N GLU A 548 0.90 19.29 -24.11
CA GLU A 548 1.40 19.35 -22.74
C GLU A 548 2.72 18.59 -22.58
N PHE A 549 2.85 17.41 -23.19
CA PHE A 549 4.11 16.67 -23.25
C PHE A 549 5.22 17.52 -23.87
N VAL A 550 4.97 18.14 -25.03
CA VAL A 550 5.92 19.02 -25.73
C VAL A 550 6.32 20.22 -24.86
N ARG A 551 5.36 20.82 -24.14
CA ARG A 551 5.62 21.93 -23.21
C ARG A 551 6.53 21.50 -22.06
N ARG A 552 6.27 20.36 -21.42
CA ARG A 552 7.07 19.82 -20.32
C ARG A 552 8.45 19.39 -20.79
N TYR A 553 8.53 18.72 -21.93
CA TYR A 553 9.78 18.33 -22.56
C TYR A 553 10.65 19.56 -22.85
N LYS A 554 10.06 20.64 -23.38
CA LYS A 554 10.78 21.90 -23.60
C LYS A 554 11.34 22.46 -22.30
N ALA A 555 10.49 22.60 -21.28
CA ALA A 555 10.89 23.18 -20.00
C ALA A 555 12.02 22.38 -19.31
N GLU A 556 11.96 21.05 -19.39
CA GLU A 556 12.94 20.19 -18.72
C GLU A 556 14.23 20.03 -19.52
N TYR A 557 14.15 19.81 -20.82
CA TYR A 557 15.31 19.36 -21.61
C TYR A 557 15.82 20.45 -22.55
N VAL A 558 14.93 21.13 -23.28
CA VAL A 558 15.35 22.15 -24.26
C VAL A 558 15.83 23.43 -23.56
N ASP A 559 15.05 23.94 -22.60
CA ASP A 559 15.33 25.20 -21.91
C ASP A 559 16.53 25.09 -20.96
N LYS A 560 16.81 23.88 -20.46
CA LYS A 560 18.03 23.58 -19.69
C LYS A 560 19.24 23.28 -20.59
N GLY A 561 19.11 23.36 -21.91
CA GLY A 561 20.20 23.17 -22.87
C GLY A 561 20.67 21.72 -23.03
N ASN A 562 19.84 20.74 -22.66
CA ASN A 562 20.13 19.30 -22.76
C ASN A 562 18.96 18.55 -23.43
N PRO A 563 18.67 18.79 -24.72
CA PRO A 563 17.59 18.12 -25.42
C PRO A 563 17.87 16.61 -25.58
N LEU A 564 17.11 15.76 -24.90
CA LEU A 564 17.25 14.31 -25.00
C LEU A 564 16.52 13.74 -26.22
N PRO A 565 17.08 12.73 -26.93
CA PRO A 565 16.34 11.99 -27.94
C PRO A 565 15.00 11.46 -27.41
N ILE A 566 13.94 11.55 -28.24
CA ILE A 566 12.66 10.92 -27.94
C ILE A 566 12.57 9.61 -28.73
N LEU A 567 12.52 8.49 -28.04
CA LEU A 567 12.28 7.17 -28.63
C LEU A 567 10.78 6.89 -28.65
N SER A 568 10.27 6.35 -29.77
CA SER A 568 8.89 5.86 -29.84
C SER A 568 8.76 4.71 -30.84
N GLU A 569 7.77 3.85 -30.63
CA GLU A 569 7.38 2.81 -31.57
C GLU A 569 6.04 3.18 -32.20
N LEU A 570 6.08 3.61 -33.46
CA LEU A 570 4.96 4.20 -34.15
C LEU A 570 4.35 3.20 -35.15
N ARG A 571 3.07 2.90 -35.01
CA ARG A 571 2.29 2.06 -35.92
C ARG A 571 2.24 2.69 -37.32
N GLU A 572 2.57 1.91 -38.34
CA GLU A 572 2.68 2.34 -39.74
C GLU A 572 1.39 3.03 -40.23
N GLY A 573 0.24 2.38 -40.01
CA GLY A 573 -1.06 2.84 -40.52
C GLY A 573 -1.65 4.06 -39.80
N THR A 574 -1.11 4.46 -38.64
CA THR A 574 -1.71 5.50 -37.79
C THR A 574 -0.70 6.53 -37.30
N THR A 575 0.09 6.18 -36.29
CA THR A 575 0.91 7.13 -35.51
C THR A 575 2.18 7.56 -36.25
N TYR A 576 2.75 6.72 -37.12
CA TYR A 576 3.96 7.04 -37.89
C TYR A 576 3.73 8.19 -38.87
N GLU A 577 2.72 8.06 -39.74
CA GLU A 577 2.38 9.11 -40.72
C GLU A 577 1.84 10.39 -40.07
N PHE A 578 1.20 10.28 -38.90
CA PHE A 578 0.85 11.45 -38.10
C PHE A 578 2.11 12.16 -37.59
N ALA A 579 3.04 11.44 -36.96
CA ALA A 579 4.27 12.02 -36.43
C ALA A 579 5.10 12.71 -37.53
N ARG A 580 5.26 12.08 -38.71
CA ARG A 580 5.97 12.69 -39.87
C ARG A 580 5.39 14.03 -40.28
N ARG A 581 4.06 14.14 -40.34
CA ARG A 581 3.36 15.37 -40.73
C ARG A 581 3.43 16.45 -39.65
N GLN A 582 3.44 16.04 -38.38
CA GLN A 582 3.31 16.96 -37.24
C GLN A 582 4.64 17.41 -36.65
N LEU A 583 5.71 16.63 -36.80
CA LEU A 583 6.99 16.86 -36.13
C LEU A 583 7.53 18.28 -36.36
N LYS A 584 7.61 18.73 -37.62
CA LYS A 584 8.11 20.07 -37.95
C LYS A 584 7.29 21.20 -37.33
N ARG A 585 5.99 20.98 -37.10
CA ARG A 585 5.10 21.97 -36.46
C ARG A 585 5.33 21.98 -34.95
N LEU A 586 5.40 20.81 -34.33
CA LEU A 586 5.63 20.67 -32.89
C LEU A 586 7.04 21.14 -32.48
N ALA A 587 8.07 20.80 -33.25
CA ALA A 587 9.45 21.26 -33.03
C ALA A 587 9.54 22.80 -33.08
N ARG A 588 8.94 23.42 -34.10
CA ARG A 588 8.86 24.89 -34.20
C ARG A 588 8.15 25.53 -33.03
N SER A 589 7.11 24.89 -32.47
CA SER A 589 6.36 25.43 -31.33
C SER A 589 7.19 25.56 -30.05
N ILE A 590 8.30 24.81 -29.96
CA ILE A 590 9.23 24.85 -28.83
C ILE A 590 10.56 25.55 -29.16
N GLY A 591 10.66 26.17 -30.34
CA GLY A 591 11.86 26.86 -30.78
C GLY A 591 13.03 25.93 -31.10
N ALA A 592 12.76 24.66 -31.42
CA ALA A 592 13.77 23.67 -31.74
C ALA A 592 13.58 23.11 -33.15
N ASP A 593 14.63 22.47 -33.68
CA ASP A 593 14.58 21.72 -34.93
C ASP A 593 14.88 20.25 -34.64
N PHE A 594 13.96 19.38 -35.03
CA PHE A 594 14.00 17.95 -34.75
C PHE A 594 13.79 17.16 -36.03
N GLU A 595 14.53 16.07 -36.17
CA GLU A 595 14.38 15.10 -37.24
C GLU A 595 13.98 13.73 -36.69
N MET A 596 13.20 13.00 -37.47
CA MET A 596 12.85 11.62 -37.17
C MET A 596 13.82 10.69 -37.90
N VAL A 597 14.52 9.85 -37.14
CA VAL A 597 15.44 8.83 -37.63
C VAL A 597 14.86 7.47 -37.32
N GLU A 598 14.55 6.70 -38.36
CA GLU A 598 14.11 5.32 -38.20
C GLU A 598 15.31 4.41 -37.91
N ILE A 599 15.24 3.67 -36.80
CA ILE A 599 16.32 2.78 -36.35
C ILE A 599 15.94 1.30 -36.43
N GLY A 600 14.71 0.98 -36.81
CA GLY A 600 14.27 -0.38 -37.08
C GLY A 600 12.75 -0.47 -37.24
N THR A 601 12.29 -1.66 -37.60
CA THR A 601 10.87 -2.01 -37.64
C THR A 601 10.63 -3.27 -36.82
N VAL A 602 9.49 -3.31 -36.14
CA VAL A 602 9.04 -4.42 -35.30
C VAL A 602 7.63 -4.79 -35.72
N ARG A 603 7.30 -6.08 -35.72
CA ARG A 603 5.94 -6.55 -35.97
C ARG A 603 5.23 -6.75 -34.63
N SER A 604 4.09 -6.09 -34.43
CA SER A 604 3.24 -6.23 -33.24
C SER A 604 1.90 -6.79 -33.66
N GLY A 605 1.71 -8.10 -33.48
CA GLY A 605 0.57 -8.82 -34.06
C GLY A 605 0.61 -8.78 -35.58
N GLU A 606 -0.46 -8.28 -36.21
CA GLU A 606 -0.55 -8.13 -37.67
C GLU A 606 0.02 -6.79 -38.18
N GLU A 607 0.22 -5.79 -37.31
CA GLU A 607 0.68 -4.45 -37.69
C GLU A 607 2.21 -4.30 -37.67
N MET A 608 2.73 -3.47 -38.58
CA MET A 608 4.11 -3.01 -38.57
C MET A 608 4.24 -1.75 -37.72
N CYS A 609 5.25 -1.72 -36.84
CA CYS A 609 5.63 -0.56 -36.05
C CYS A 609 7.04 -0.12 -36.44
N HIS A 610 7.23 1.18 -36.64
CA HIS A 610 8.51 1.80 -36.90
C HIS A 610 9.10 2.31 -35.58
N ARG A 611 10.27 1.81 -35.23
CA ARG A 611 11.05 2.30 -34.09
C ARG A 611 11.81 3.54 -34.55
N VAL A 612 11.48 4.68 -33.97
CA VAL A 612 12.02 5.97 -34.37
C VAL A 612 12.68 6.71 -33.21
N LEU A 613 13.77 7.39 -33.50
CA LEU A 613 14.37 8.41 -32.65
C LEU A 613 14.03 9.78 -33.23
N ILE A 614 13.36 10.61 -32.44
CA ILE A 614 13.16 12.03 -32.72
C ILE A 614 14.27 12.79 -32.00
N VAL A 615 15.20 13.35 -32.77
CA VAL A 615 16.47 13.93 -32.28
C VAL A 615 16.64 15.36 -32.77
N PRO A 616 17.41 16.21 -32.06
CA PRO A 616 17.81 17.50 -32.60
C PRO A 616 18.43 17.33 -34.00
N ALA A 617 18.06 18.20 -34.94
CA ALA A 617 18.49 18.06 -36.34
C ALA A 617 20.02 17.98 -36.50
N ALA A 618 20.76 18.70 -35.66
CA ALA A 618 22.23 18.67 -35.61
C ALA A 618 22.81 17.29 -35.24
N GLU A 619 22.04 16.44 -34.56
CA GLU A 619 22.47 15.10 -34.14
C GLU A 619 21.96 13.99 -35.07
N ALA A 620 21.06 14.30 -36.01
CA ALA A 620 20.40 13.29 -36.84
C ALA A 620 21.38 12.40 -37.62
N GLU A 621 22.46 12.99 -38.16
CA GLU A 621 23.49 12.25 -38.89
C GLU A 621 24.24 11.24 -38.01
N ARG A 622 24.44 11.52 -36.71
CA ARG A 622 25.05 10.57 -35.77
C ARG A 622 24.23 9.28 -35.69
N PHE A 623 22.90 9.41 -35.65
CA PHE A 623 22.00 8.26 -35.56
C PHE A 623 21.79 7.58 -36.94
N ARG A 624 21.78 8.34 -38.05
CA ARG A 624 21.70 7.78 -39.42
C ARG A 624 22.95 7.00 -39.86
N ALA A 625 24.13 7.56 -39.60
CA ALA A 625 25.42 6.90 -39.91
C ALA A 625 25.57 5.59 -39.13
N SER A 626 24.96 5.53 -37.95
CA SER A 626 24.92 4.35 -37.10
C SER A 626 23.89 3.32 -37.63
N ALA A 627 22.71 3.74 -38.10
CA ALA A 627 21.70 2.85 -38.70
C ALA A 627 22.12 2.24 -40.06
N SER A 628 22.78 3.01 -40.93
CA SER A 628 23.11 2.66 -42.34
C SER A 628 24.18 1.58 -42.56
N LYS A 629 24.92 1.12 -41.54
CA LYS A 629 25.82 -0.06 -41.66
C LYS A 629 25.10 -1.43 -41.79
N MET A 630 23.87 -1.45 -42.27
CA MET A 630 23.11 -2.66 -42.59
C MET A 630 22.52 -2.54 -43.99
N SER A 631 23.31 -2.96 -44.96
CA SER A 631 22.81 -3.56 -46.20
C SER A 631 23.83 -4.64 -46.58
N PRO A 632 23.40 -5.84 -46.96
CA PRO A 632 23.59 -6.27 -48.33
C PRO A 632 22.82 -5.34 -49.27
#